data_AF-A0A9X2MH95-F1
#
_entry.id   AF-A0A9X2MH95-F1
#
_cell.length_a   1.000
_cell.length_b   1.000
_cell.length_c   1.000
_cell.angle_alpha   90.00
_cell.angle_beta   90.00
_cell.angle_gamma   90.00
#
_symmetry.space_group_name_H-M   'P 1'
#
loop_
_entity.id
_entity.type
_entity.pdbx_description
1 polymer ?
#
loop_
_entity_poly.entity_id
_entity_poly.type
_entity_poly.pdbx_seq_one_letter_code
_entity_poly.pdbx_strand_id
1 'polypeptide(L)'
;MYIRQTTLFSFEEIMEFQQETKLELILSQIDVSKLANVLRKPSNSRGPKGYESKQLIYSLIAMQIEKIQSIKDLVLKLKENLVLRYYCGFDVLGKVPSESTFSRFLDKLTDIQELGQLFYDLVIKAKELNIVDGEHVSIDSTKLDSYEAAKPKKSIIDDGTNPNWGMKRDTNGNNSYNR
;
A
#
# COMPACT_ATOMS: atom_id res chain seq x y z
N MET A 1 19.34 30.11 21.58
CA MET A 1 18.31 29.95 22.62
C MET A 1 16.96 30.06 21.94
N TYR A 2 16.27 28.93 21.74
CA TYR A 2 14.93 28.93 21.13
C TYR A 2 13.90 29.10 22.25
N ILE A 3 13.23 30.26 22.30
CA ILE A 3 12.07 30.48 23.15
C ILE A 3 10.93 29.67 22.53
N ARG A 4 10.58 28.53 23.13
CA ARG A 4 9.43 27.73 22.69
C ARG A 4 8.18 28.38 23.26
N GLN A 5 7.40 29.00 22.38
CA GLN A 5 6.06 29.46 22.70
C GLN A 5 5.20 28.23 23.07
N THR A 6 4.41 28.35 24.12
CA THR A 6 3.44 27.31 24.50
C THR A 6 2.39 27.18 23.39
N THR A 7 2.00 25.94 23.06
CA THR A 7 1.02 25.66 22.02
C THR A 7 -0.33 26.24 22.41
N LEU A 8 -0.84 27.19 21.62
CA LEU A 8 -2.11 27.86 21.88
C LEU A 8 -3.31 26.98 21.50
N PHE A 9 -3.12 26.06 20.56
CA PHE A 9 -4.09 25.10 20.06
C PHE A 9 -3.46 23.71 19.95
N SER A 10 -4.26 22.66 20.11
CA SER A 10 -3.87 21.29 19.79
C SER A 10 -3.80 21.06 18.27
N PHE A 11 -3.16 19.97 17.83
CA PHE A 11 -3.11 19.65 16.41
C PHE A 11 -4.51 19.32 15.86
N GLU A 12 -5.31 18.65 16.67
CA GLU A 12 -6.70 18.30 16.39
C GLU A 12 -7.56 19.56 16.19
N GLU A 13 -7.47 20.54 17.10
CA GLU A 13 -8.17 21.81 16.98
C GLU A 13 -7.78 22.56 15.70
N ILE A 14 -6.49 22.57 15.34
CA ILE A 14 -6.03 23.19 14.10
C ILE A 14 -6.66 22.50 12.89
N MET A 15 -6.80 21.16 12.93
CA MET A 15 -7.38 20.39 11.84
C MET A 15 -8.87 20.70 11.63
N GLU A 16 -9.62 20.94 12.71
CA GLU A 16 -11.05 21.31 12.64
C GLU A 16 -11.29 22.62 11.88
N PHE A 17 -10.33 23.55 11.89
CA PHE A 17 -10.42 24.80 11.13
C PHE A 17 -9.92 24.69 9.68
N GLN A 18 -9.34 23.56 9.28
CA GLN A 18 -8.91 23.34 7.90
C GLN A 18 -10.09 22.94 7.01
N GLN A 19 -9.96 23.25 5.73
CA GLN A 19 -10.91 22.76 4.73
C GLN A 19 -10.70 21.27 4.53
N GLU A 20 -11.81 20.52 4.45
CA GLU A 20 -11.77 19.08 4.20
C GLU A 20 -11.03 18.79 2.89
N THR A 21 -10.04 17.92 2.97
CA THR A 21 -9.28 17.51 1.80
C THR A 21 -10.05 16.45 1.02
N LYS A 22 -9.76 16.33 -0.29
CA LYS A 22 -10.30 15.23 -1.11
C LYS A 22 -10.04 13.86 -0.49
N LEU A 23 -8.86 13.66 0.11
CA LEU A 23 -8.49 12.42 0.77
C LEU A 23 -9.41 12.12 1.95
N GLU A 24 -9.58 13.08 2.85
CA GLU A 24 -10.46 12.98 4.02
C GLU A 24 -11.90 12.66 3.62
N LEU A 25 -12.44 13.39 2.64
CA LEU A 25 -13.78 13.15 2.10
C LEU A 25 -13.93 11.71 1.61
N ILE A 26 -12.96 11.18 0.87
CA ILE A 26 -13.02 9.80 0.36
C ILE A 26 -12.91 8.79 1.51
N LEU A 27 -11.95 8.96 2.42
CA LEU A 27 -11.74 8.03 3.54
C LEU A 27 -12.96 7.98 4.47
N SER A 28 -13.65 9.11 4.67
CA SER A 28 -14.87 9.20 5.48
C SER A 28 -16.01 8.32 4.95
N GLN A 29 -16.04 8.06 3.63
CA GLN A 29 -17.10 7.29 2.98
C GLN A 29 -16.85 5.78 2.94
N ILE A 30 -15.62 5.35 3.25
CA ILE A 30 -15.19 3.95 3.17
C ILE A 30 -15.13 3.36 4.58
N ASP A 31 -16.12 2.53 4.91
CA ASP A 31 -16.11 1.76 6.17
C ASP A 31 -15.24 0.51 6.03
N VAL A 32 -14.06 0.56 6.63
CA VAL A 32 -13.11 -0.56 6.65
C VAL A 32 -13.25 -1.44 7.89
N SER A 33 -14.25 -1.21 8.74
CA SER A 33 -14.34 -1.87 10.05
C SER A 33 -14.45 -3.39 9.94
N LYS A 34 -15.26 -3.90 9.01
CA LYS A 34 -15.37 -5.35 8.74
C LYS A 34 -14.01 -5.95 8.34
N LEU A 35 -13.34 -5.32 7.38
CA LEU A 35 -12.03 -5.74 6.87
C LEU A 35 -10.95 -5.69 7.96
N ALA A 36 -10.91 -4.60 8.73
CA ALA A 36 -9.98 -4.41 9.82
C ALA A 36 -10.16 -5.45 10.93
N ASN A 37 -11.39 -5.87 11.22
CA ASN A 37 -11.69 -6.89 12.22
C ASN A 37 -11.17 -8.28 11.83
N VAL A 38 -11.28 -8.65 10.54
CA VAL A 38 -10.73 -9.92 10.03
C VAL A 38 -9.21 -9.91 10.06
N LEU A 39 -8.59 -8.79 9.68
CA LEU A 39 -7.14 -8.61 9.70
C LEU A 39 -6.57 -8.31 11.09
N ARG A 40 -7.42 -8.22 12.12
CA ARG A 40 -6.99 -7.87 13.47
C ARG A 40 -6.12 -8.99 14.02
N LYS A 41 -4.99 -8.63 14.63
CA LYS A 41 -4.17 -9.61 15.34
C LYS A 41 -4.99 -10.22 16.50
N PRO A 42 -4.91 -11.54 16.72
CA PRO A 42 -5.58 -12.15 17.86
C PRO A 42 -5.03 -11.58 19.17
N SER A 43 -5.91 -11.39 20.16
CA SER A 43 -5.57 -10.83 21.48
C SER A 43 -4.46 -11.61 22.20
N ASN A 44 -4.31 -12.89 21.87
CA ASN A 44 -3.32 -13.79 22.47
C ASN A 44 -1.97 -13.81 21.72
N SER A 45 -1.79 -12.92 20.73
CA SER A 45 -0.52 -12.77 20.01
C SER A 45 0.57 -12.31 20.98
N ARG A 46 1.61 -13.13 21.16
CA ARG A 46 2.81 -12.74 21.92
C ARG A 46 3.69 -11.83 21.08
N GLY A 47 4.11 -10.70 21.64
CA GLY A 47 5.04 -9.76 21.00
C GLY A 47 4.64 -8.29 21.21
N PRO A 48 5.40 -7.35 20.64
CA PRO A 48 5.08 -5.93 20.71
C PRO A 48 3.70 -5.62 20.12
N LYS A 49 3.00 -4.66 20.72
CA LYS A 49 1.76 -4.11 20.15
C LYS A 49 2.07 -3.59 18.74
N GLY A 50 1.35 -4.14 17.75
CA GLY A 50 1.46 -3.70 16.37
C GLY A 50 0.65 -2.44 16.10
N TYR A 51 0.60 -2.04 14.84
CA TYR A 51 -0.32 -1.01 14.36
C TYR A 51 -1.73 -1.57 14.21
N GLU A 52 -2.72 -0.70 14.33
CA GLU A 52 -4.11 -1.07 14.10
C GLU A 52 -4.34 -1.36 12.62
N SER A 53 -5.04 -2.45 12.31
CA SER A 53 -5.29 -2.85 10.92
C SER A 53 -6.03 -1.77 10.14
N LYS A 54 -6.92 -1.02 10.81
CA LYS A 54 -7.63 0.14 10.22
C LYS A 54 -6.66 1.21 9.69
N GLN A 55 -5.61 1.55 10.45
CA GLN A 55 -4.62 2.56 10.06
C GLN A 55 -3.80 2.12 8.86
N LEU A 56 -3.44 0.83 8.82
CA LEU A 56 -2.71 0.25 7.70
C LEU A 56 -3.56 0.21 6.41
N ILE A 57 -4.85 -0.11 6.53
CA ILE A 57 -5.77 -0.09 5.38
C ILE A 57 -5.93 1.33 4.85
N TYR A 58 -6.20 2.32 5.72
CA TYR A 58 -6.37 3.70 5.28
C TYR A 58 -5.11 4.29 4.66
N SER A 59 -3.93 3.95 5.16
CA SER A 59 -2.68 4.40 4.52
C SER A 59 -2.44 3.78 3.15
N LEU A 60 -2.85 2.53 2.91
CA LEU A 60 -2.81 1.91 1.58
C LEU A 60 -3.85 2.53 0.63
N ILE A 61 -5.05 2.87 1.12
CA ILE A 61 -6.05 3.59 0.33
C ILE A 61 -5.54 5.00 -0.01
N ALA A 62 -4.98 5.70 0.96
CA ALA A 62 -4.37 7.02 0.77
C ALA A 62 -3.21 6.96 -0.23
N MET A 63 -2.39 5.90 -0.19
CA MET A 63 -1.33 5.65 -1.18
C MET A 63 -1.88 5.69 -2.60
N GLN A 64 -3.02 5.04 -2.85
CA GLN A 64 -3.64 5.00 -4.17
C GLN A 64 -4.26 6.35 -4.58
N ILE A 65 -4.93 7.04 -3.66
CA ILE A 65 -5.57 8.34 -3.91
C ILE A 65 -4.54 9.43 -4.22
N GLU A 66 -3.45 9.46 -3.43
CA GLU A 66 -2.34 10.42 -3.56
C GLU A 66 -1.31 10.00 -4.63
N LYS A 67 -1.58 8.91 -5.36
CA LYS A 67 -0.72 8.37 -6.43
C LYS A 67 0.73 8.18 -5.98
N ILE A 68 0.92 7.65 -4.78
CA ILE A 68 2.24 7.36 -4.23
C ILE A 68 2.74 6.06 -4.87
N GLN A 69 3.89 6.14 -5.55
CA GLN A 69 4.34 5.07 -6.43
C GLN A 69 4.87 3.83 -5.71
N SER A 70 5.41 3.98 -4.49
CA SER A 70 6.01 2.87 -3.75
C SER A 70 5.69 2.89 -2.25
N ILE A 71 5.76 1.72 -1.61
CA ILE A 71 5.62 1.59 -0.14
C ILE A 71 6.69 2.42 0.59
N LYS A 72 7.90 2.49 0.02
CA LYS A 72 8.99 3.30 0.57
C LYS A 72 8.61 4.79 0.59
N ASP A 73 8.05 5.29 -0.50
CA ASP A 73 7.59 6.68 -0.59
C ASP A 73 6.40 6.94 0.34
N LEU A 74 5.53 5.94 0.53
CA LEU A 74 4.43 6.02 1.51
C LEU A 74 4.99 6.18 2.93
N VAL A 75 5.95 5.36 3.32
CA VAL A 75 6.60 5.44 4.65
C VAL A 75 7.32 6.78 4.83
N LEU A 76 7.97 7.30 3.79
CA LEU A 76 8.61 8.62 3.82
C LEU A 76 7.57 9.73 4.00
N LYS A 77 6.51 9.74 3.19
CA LYS A 77 5.42 10.73 3.30
C LYS A 77 4.72 10.68 4.65
N LEU A 78 4.50 9.50 5.23
CA LEU A 78 3.93 9.37 6.59
C LEU A 78 4.86 9.91 7.68
N LYS A 79 6.18 9.93 7.45
CA LYS A 79 7.15 10.54 8.36
C LYS A 79 7.15 12.07 8.26
N GLU A 80 7.04 12.60 7.04
CA GLU A 80 7.17 14.03 6.76
C GLU A 80 5.84 14.80 6.91
N ASN A 81 4.72 14.17 6.54
CA ASN A 81 3.41 14.79 6.50
C ASN A 81 2.53 14.33 7.68
N LEU A 82 2.43 15.21 8.68
CA LEU A 82 1.61 15.01 9.89
C LEU A 82 0.11 14.93 9.57
N VAL A 83 -0.36 15.67 8.56
CA VAL A 83 -1.77 15.71 8.13
C VAL A 83 -2.17 14.37 7.52
N LEU A 84 -1.34 13.82 6.63
CA LEU A 84 -1.55 12.48 6.06
C LEU A 84 -1.60 11.41 7.16
N ARG A 85 -0.73 11.53 8.16
CA ARG A 85 -0.69 10.61 9.29
C ARG A 85 -1.98 10.66 10.10
N TYR A 86 -2.47 11.87 10.38
CA TYR A 86 -3.72 12.11 11.09
C TYR A 86 -4.92 11.51 10.35
N TYR A 87 -5.06 11.75 9.05
CA TYR A 87 -6.15 11.19 8.24
C TYR A 87 -6.13 9.66 8.14
N CYS A 88 -4.94 9.06 8.16
CA CYS A 88 -4.81 7.60 8.23
C CYS A 88 -5.13 7.05 9.64
N GLY A 89 -5.36 7.91 10.64
CA GLY A 89 -5.69 7.55 12.01
C GLY A 89 -4.50 7.16 12.88
N PHE A 90 -3.27 7.48 12.45
CA PHE A 90 -2.07 7.28 13.26
C PHE A 90 -1.85 8.45 14.22
N ASP A 91 -1.17 8.17 15.33
CA ASP A 91 -0.71 9.22 16.26
C ASP A 91 0.26 10.18 15.54
N VAL A 92 -0.07 11.48 15.56
CA VAL A 92 0.64 12.57 14.88
C VAL A 92 2.13 12.58 15.25
N LEU A 93 2.45 12.36 16.53
CA LEU A 93 3.83 12.33 17.04
C LEU A 93 4.36 10.91 17.26
N GLY A 94 3.55 9.90 16.92
CA GLY A 94 3.85 8.50 17.14
C GLY A 94 4.87 7.90 16.15
N LYS A 95 4.98 6.58 16.20
CA LYS A 95 5.81 5.80 15.27
C LYS A 95 5.05 5.55 13.96
N VAL A 96 5.80 5.48 12.86
CA VAL A 96 5.28 5.13 11.53
C VAL A 96 5.61 3.67 11.22
N PRO A 97 4.71 2.92 10.57
CA PRO A 97 5.01 1.57 10.11
C PRO A 97 6.24 1.52 9.19
N SER A 98 7.01 0.43 9.29
CA SER A 98 8.11 0.17 8.36
C SER A 98 7.61 -0.37 7.03
N GLU A 99 8.44 -0.32 5.99
CA GLU A 99 8.17 -0.96 4.69
C GLU A 99 7.85 -2.45 4.85
N SER A 100 8.59 -3.14 5.70
CA SER A 100 8.36 -4.55 6.04
C SER A 100 7.03 -4.80 6.76
N THR A 101 6.52 -3.81 7.50
CA THR A 101 5.20 -3.91 8.13
C THR A 101 4.10 -3.85 7.07
N PHE A 102 4.22 -2.92 6.12
CA PHE A 102 3.30 -2.81 5.00
C PHE A 102 3.33 -4.04 4.09
N SER A 103 4.51 -4.54 3.72
CA SER A 103 4.65 -5.74 2.90
C SER A 103 3.96 -6.95 3.55
N ARG A 104 4.26 -7.24 4.82
CA ARG A 104 3.59 -8.35 5.55
C ARG A 104 2.09 -8.15 5.72
N PHE A 105 1.61 -6.90 5.74
CA PHE A 105 0.19 -6.61 5.84
C PHE A 105 -0.51 -6.79 4.49
N LEU A 106 0.13 -6.41 3.39
CA LEU A 106 -0.35 -6.66 2.03
C LEU A 106 -0.47 -8.16 1.75
N ASP A 107 0.52 -8.97 2.13
CA ASP A 107 0.45 -10.42 1.98
C ASP A 107 -0.81 -11.00 2.65
N LYS A 108 -1.11 -10.52 3.87
CA LYS A 108 -2.34 -10.93 4.58
C LYS A 108 -3.60 -10.41 3.91
N LEU A 109 -3.56 -9.22 3.35
CA LEU A 109 -4.69 -8.60 2.66
C LEU A 109 -5.03 -9.38 1.37
N THR A 110 -4.02 -9.93 0.69
CA THR A 110 -4.22 -10.77 -0.50
C THR A 110 -4.78 -12.15 -0.21
N ASP A 111 -4.59 -12.66 1.01
CA ASP A 111 -5.07 -13.99 1.43
C ASP A 111 -6.56 -14.01 1.80
N ILE A 112 -7.20 -12.84 1.91
CA ILE A 112 -8.57 -12.71 2.39
C ILE A 112 -9.53 -12.25 1.30
N GLN A 113 -10.80 -12.65 1.39
CA GLN A 113 -11.82 -12.37 0.36
C GLN A 113 -12.60 -11.08 0.65
N GLU A 114 -12.52 -10.58 1.88
CA GLU A 114 -13.31 -9.47 2.40
C GLU A 114 -12.97 -8.14 1.74
N LEU A 115 -11.78 -8.00 1.13
CA LEU A 115 -11.47 -6.83 0.31
C LEU A 115 -12.36 -6.77 -0.92
N GLY A 116 -12.62 -7.93 -1.56
CA GLY A 116 -13.57 -8.03 -2.66
C GLY A 116 -14.99 -7.69 -2.20
N GLN A 117 -15.40 -8.19 -1.03
CA GLN A 117 -16.70 -7.85 -0.47
C GLN A 117 -16.85 -6.35 -0.20
N LEU A 118 -15.82 -5.69 0.36
CA LEU A 118 -15.82 -4.25 0.58
C LEU A 118 -15.99 -3.48 -0.75
N PHE A 119 -15.31 -3.94 -1.81
CA PHE A 119 -15.48 -3.35 -3.14
C PHE A 119 -16.92 -3.51 -3.65
N TYR A 120 -17.51 -4.71 -3.54
CA TYR A 120 -18.90 -4.94 -3.94
C TYR A 120 -19.88 -4.07 -3.16
N ASP A 121 -19.72 -3.98 -1.83
CA ASP A 121 -20.54 -3.13 -0.95
C ASP A 121 -20.45 -1.65 -1.40
N LEU A 122 -19.25 -1.16 -1.75
CA LEU A 122 -19.05 0.20 -2.26
C LEU A 122 -19.73 0.43 -3.62
N VAL A 123 -19.68 -0.55 -4.53
CA VAL A 123 -20.35 -0.46 -5.83
C VAL A 123 -21.88 -0.41 -5.66
N ILE A 124 -22.43 -1.22 -4.75
CA ILE A 124 -23.87 -1.19 -4.43
C ILE A 124 -24.26 0.18 -3.88
N LYS A 125 -23.51 0.72 -2.91
CA LYS A 125 -23.73 2.05 -2.36
C LYS A 125 -23.66 3.14 -3.45
N ALA A 126 -22.72 3.03 -4.39
CA ALA A 126 -22.61 3.97 -5.50
C ALA A 126 -23.81 3.91 -6.47
N LYS A 127 -24.40 2.73 -6.66
CA LYS A 127 -25.64 2.55 -7.44
C LYS A 127 -26.84 3.17 -6.73
N GLU A 128 -27.00 2.91 -5.44
CA GLU A 128 -28.08 3.51 -4.63
C GLU A 128 -28.05 5.03 -4.64
N LEU A 129 -26.85 5.61 -4.68
CA LEU A 129 -26.63 7.06 -4.78
C LEU A 129 -26.76 7.60 -6.23
N ASN A 130 -27.11 6.77 -7.21
CA ASN A 130 -27.17 7.11 -8.63
C ASN A 130 -25.88 7.72 -9.20
N ILE A 131 -24.72 7.38 -8.61
CA ILE A 131 -23.39 7.77 -9.11
C ILE A 131 -22.99 6.84 -10.26
N VAL A 132 -23.38 5.57 -10.17
CA VAL A 132 -23.11 4.53 -11.17
C VAL A 132 -24.43 3.91 -11.58
N ASP A 133 -24.75 3.97 -12.86
CA ASP A 133 -25.96 3.37 -13.44
C ASP A 133 -25.78 1.85 -13.67
N GLY A 134 -24.64 1.50 -14.27
CA GLY A 134 -24.29 0.12 -14.59
C GLY A 134 -24.79 -0.36 -15.95
N GLU A 135 -25.44 0.50 -16.74
CA GLU A 135 -25.80 0.22 -18.15
C GLU A 135 -24.56 0.08 -19.05
N HIS A 136 -23.55 0.92 -18.80
CA HIS A 136 -22.31 0.94 -19.57
C HIS A 136 -21.13 0.46 -18.74
N VAL A 137 -20.53 -0.67 -19.14
CA VAL A 137 -19.31 -1.20 -18.55
C VAL A 137 -18.13 -0.88 -19.46
N SER A 138 -17.25 0.01 -19.01
CA SER A 138 -15.99 0.31 -19.68
C SER A 138 -14.92 -0.66 -19.19
N ILE A 139 -14.35 -1.45 -20.11
CA ILE A 139 -13.24 -2.36 -19.83
C ILE A 139 -11.97 -1.71 -20.39
N ASP A 140 -11.04 -1.37 -19.51
CA ASP A 140 -9.71 -0.89 -19.88
C ASP A 140 -8.63 -1.83 -19.32
N SER A 141 -7.50 -1.92 -20.02
CA SER A 141 -6.37 -2.77 -19.63
C SER A 141 -5.13 -1.90 -19.46
N THR A 142 -4.60 -1.82 -18.25
CA THR A 142 -3.31 -1.16 -18.00
C THR A 142 -2.19 -2.20 -18.05
N LYS A 143 -1.13 -1.91 -18.81
CA LYS A 143 0.07 -2.76 -18.82
C LYS A 143 0.82 -2.58 -17.51
N LEU A 144 1.05 -3.68 -16.79
CA LEU A 144 1.90 -3.71 -15.61
C LEU A 144 3.29 -4.18 -16.02
N ASP A 145 4.28 -3.27 -15.96
CA ASP A 145 5.66 -3.60 -16.25
C ASP A 145 6.31 -4.31 -15.06
N SER A 146 6.78 -5.54 -15.28
CA SER A 146 7.55 -6.29 -14.28
C SER A 146 8.99 -5.79 -14.23
N TYR A 147 9.55 -5.68 -13.02
CA TYR A 147 10.97 -5.34 -12.82
C TYR A 147 11.90 -6.41 -13.41
N GLU A 148 11.44 -7.66 -13.47
CA GLU A 148 12.13 -8.75 -14.14
C GLU A 148 11.55 -8.96 -15.54
N ALA A 149 12.35 -8.64 -16.55
CA ALA A 149 12.11 -9.03 -17.92
C ALA A 149 13.18 -10.05 -18.34
N ALA A 150 12.75 -11.15 -18.96
CA ALA A 150 13.67 -12.12 -19.53
C ALA A 150 14.56 -11.42 -20.56
N LYS A 151 15.84 -11.21 -20.23
CA LYS A 151 16.80 -10.65 -21.19
C LYS A 151 17.07 -11.69 -22.28
N PRO A 152 17.00 -11.32 -23.57
CA PRO A 152 17.32 -12.26 -24.63
C PRO A 152 18.79 -12.69 -24.50
N LYS A 153 19.08 -13.98 -24.75
CA LYS A 153 20.41 -14.59 -24.53
C LYS A 153 21.56 -13.80 -25.16
N LYS A 154 21.34 -13.17 -26.32
CA LYS A 154 22.30 -12.30 -27.02
C LYS A 154 22.78 -11.08 -26.20
N SER A 155 22.04 -10.70 -25.18
CA SER A 155 22.32 -9.55 -24.30
C SER A 155 22.87 -9.95 -22.93
N ILE A 156 23.11 -11.25 -22.72
CA ILE A 156 23.75 -11.80 -21.53
C ILE A 156 25.25 -11.94 -21.86
N ILE A 157 26.10 -11.28 -21.08
CA ILE A 157 27.56 -11.30 -21.27
C ILE A 157 28.14 -12.40 -20.38
N ASP A 158 28.89 -13.34 -20.95
CA ASP A 158 29.58 -14.40 -20.19
C ASP A 158 30.94 -13.88 -19.67
N ASP A 159 30.88 -13.09 -18.60
CA ASP A 159 32.08 -12.49 -17.97
C ASP A 159 32.77 -13.41 -16.94
N GLY A 160 32.27 -14.63 -16.75
CA GLY A 160 32.79 -15.59 -15.75
C GLY A 160 32.64 -15.18 -14.28
N THR A 161 32.19 -13.95 -14.01
CA THR A 161 31.98 -13.38 -12.66
C THR A 161 30.52 -13.41 -12.23
N ASN A 162 29.59 -13.29 -13.18
CA ASN A 162 28.16 -13.36 -12.94
C ASN A 162 27.62 -14.77 -13.26
N PRO A 163 26.69 -15.33 -12.46
CA PRO A 163 26.15 -16.65 -12.74
C PRO A 163 25.26 -16.62 -13.98
N ASN A 164 25.58 -17.45 -14.98
CA ASN A 164 24.75 -17.64 -16.16
C ASN A 164 23.57 -18.57 -15.84
N TRP A 165 22.51 -18.05 -15.23
CA TRP A 165 21.31 -18.78 -14.76
C TRP A 165 20.42 -19.42 -15.84
N GLY A 166 20.98 -19.78 -17.00
CA GLY A 166 20.28 -20.49 -18.07
C GLY A 166 21.19 -21.28 -19.01
N MET A 167 22.48 -21.46 -18.66
CA MET A 167 23.45 -22.15 -19.52
C MET A 167 23.81 -23.52 -18.92
N LYS A 168 23.25 -24.60 -19.49
CA LYS A 168 23.76 -25.94 -19.24
C LYS A 168 25.06 -26.10 -20.04
N ARG A 169 26.18 -26.26 -19.33
CA ARG A 169 27.44 -26.72 -19.91
C ARG A 169 27.52 -28.24 -19.68
N ASP A 170 28.04 -28.96 -20.65
CA ASP A 170 28.34 -30.37 -20.46
C ASP A 170 29.58 -30.53 -19.55
N THR A 171 29.89 -31.78 -19.15
CA THR A 171 31.05 -32.11 -18.31
C THR A 171 32.38 -31.65 -18.93
N ASN A 172 32.40 -31.39 -20.23
CA ASN A 172 33.58 -30.97 -20.98
C ASN A 172 33.63 -29.44 -21.19
N GLY A 173 32.71 -28.69 -20.58
CA GLY A 173 32.68 -27.22 -20.64
C GLY A 173 32.07 -26.63 -21.91
N ASN A 174 31.54 -27.45 -22.82
CA ASN A 174 30.89 -26.98 -24.04
C ASN A 174 29.43 -26.60 -23.77
N ASN A 175 28.95 -25.58 -24.49
CA ASN A 175 27.54 -25.19 -24.43
C ASN A 175 26.67 -26.31 -25.01
N SER A 176 25.75 -26.84 -24.20
CA SER A 176 24.85 -27.91 -24.60
C SER A 176 23.70 -27.37 -25.46
N TYR A 177 23.97 -27.04 -26.72
CA TYR A 177 22.95 -26.87 -27.75
C TYR A 177 23.20 -27.88 -28.87
N ASN A 178 22.32 -28.86 -29.01
CA ASN A 178 22.21 -29.68 -30.22
C ASN A 178 20.98 -29.20 -31.00
N ARG A 179 21.26 -28.63 -32.19
CA ARG A 179 20.36 -28.16 -33.26
C ARG A 179 19.37 -27.04 -32.95
#